data_AF-A0AAX2IW90-F1
#
_entry.id   AF-A0AAX2IW90-F1
#
_cell.length_a   1.000
_cell.length_b   1.000
_cell.length_c   1.000
_cell.angle_alpha   90.00
_cell.angle_beta   90.00
_cell.angle_gamma   90.00
#
_symmetry.space_group_name_H-M   'P 1'
#
loop_
_entity.id
_entity.type
_entity.pdbx_description
1 polymer ?
#
loop_
_entity_poly.entity_id
_entity_poly.type
_entity_poly.pdbx_seq_one_letter_code
_entity_poly.pdbx_strand_id
1 'polypeptide(L)'
;MDKYKIGDRVTVSNLPSLFHTRTQGYTRGHTGEIVLLRPEWVIPEDEAWGRYEGRRERFYLVRFKLNELWEDYGGSPIDTLETEFSERWLEPAKENEKKEKK
;
A
#
# COMPACT_ATOMS: atom_id res chain seq x y z
N MET A 1 -15.49 8.73 -7.38
CA MET A 1 -14.90 9.68 -6.41
C MET A 1 -13.86 8.90 -5.65
N ASP A 2 -12.65 9.44 -5.50
CA ASP A 2 -11.50 8.66 -5.03
C ASP A 2 -11.69 8.30 -3.55
N LYS A 3 -11.46 7.03 -3.19
CA LYS A 3 -11.62 6.56 -1.80
C LYS A 3 -10.63 7.25 -0.86
N TYR A 4 -9.44 7.55 -1.38
CA TYR A 4 -8.38 8.24 -0.66
C TYR A 4 -7.83 9.42 -1.46
N LYS A 5 -7.16 10.35 -0.77
CA LYS A 5 -6.49 11.52 -1.34
C LYS A 5 -5.02 11.58 -0.93
N ILE A 6 -4.25 12.44 -1.61
CA ILE A 6 -2.86 12.72 -1.24
C ILE A 6 -2.79 13.22 0.21
N GLY A 7 -1.87 12.67 0.98
CA GLY A 7 -1.70 12.93 2.41
C GLY A 7 -2.47 11.98 3.33
N ASP A 8 -3.39 11.16 2.80
CA ASP A 8 -4.07 10.16 3.63
C ASP A 8 -3.09 9.09 4.09
N ARG A 9 -3.20 8.70 5.36
CA ARG A 9 -2.48 7.57 5.93
C ARG A 9 -3.27 6.29 5.68
N VAL A 10 -2.59 5.27 5.16
CA VAL A 10 -3.20 3.98 4.82
C VAL A 10 -2.33 2.83 5.31
N THR A 11 -2.97 1.77 5.80
CA THR A 11 -2.31 0.51 6.16
C THR A 11 -2.49 -0.49 5.03
N VAL A 12 -1.41 -1.17 4.63
CA VAL A 12 -1.50 -2.25 3.63
C VAL A 12 -2.11 -3.49 4.28
N SER A 13 -3.22 -3.97 3.75
CA SER A 13 -3.92 -5.14 4.24
C SER A 13 -3.05 -6.40 4.16
N ASN A 14 -3.12 -7.24 5.18
CA ASN A 14 -2.46 -8.54 5.19
C ASN A 14 -3.38 -9.62 4.60
N LEU A 15 -3.68 -9.51 3.31
CA LEU A 15 -4.54 -10.47 2.60
C LEU A 15 -3.72 -11.67 2.09
N PRO A 16 -4.32 -12.87 2.01
CA PRO A 16 -3.68 -14.01 1.36
C PRO A 16 -3.47 -13.75 -0.13
N SER A 17 -2.37 -14.26 -0.68
CA SER A 17 -2.03 -14.15 -2.10
C SER A 17 -2.29 -15.45 -2.83
N LEU A 18 -3.58 -15.77 -3.03
CA LEU A 18 -4.00 -16.98 -3.75
C LEU A 18 -3.79 -16.88 -5.27
N PHE A 19 -3.84 -15.66 -5.80
CA PHE A 19 -3.61 -15.35 -7.21
C PHE A 19 -2.47 -14.34 -7.35
N HIS A 20 -2.04 -14.11 -8.60
CA HIS A 20 -0.99 -13.12 -8.88
C HIS A 20 -1.37 -11.76 -8.33
N THR A 21 -0.49 -11.18 -7.50
CA THR A 21 -0.64 -9.84 -6.97
C THR A 21 0.65 -9.05 -7.13
N ARG A 22 0.53 -7.73 -7.22
CA ARG A 22 1.66 -6.80 -7.22
C ARG A 22 1.90 -6.16 -5.86
N THR A 23 1.16 -6.55 -4.82
CA THR A 23 1.34 -6.04 -3.46
C THR A 23 2.57 -6.68 -2.82
N GLN A 24 3.56 -5.84 -2.52
CA GLN A 24 4.83 -6.27 -1.93
C GLN A 24 4.61 -6.85 -0.53
N GLY A 25 5.14 -8.05 -0.28
CA GLY A 25 4.94 -8.74 1.00
C GLY A 25 5.46 -7.96 2.22
N TYR A 26 6.60 -7.28 2.06
CA TYR A 26 7.23 -6.53 3.15
C TYR A 26 6.47 -5.26 3.58
N THR A 27 5.49 -4.79 2.79
CA THR A 27 4.68 -3.63 3.17
C THR A 27 3.40 -4.02 3.92
N ARG A 28 3.02 -5.31 3.93
CA ARG A 28 1.78 -5.77 4.59
C ARG A 28 1.83 -5.48 6.08
N GLY A 29 0.72 -4.95 6.61
CA GLY A 29 0.60 -4.50 7.99
C GLY A 29 1.25 -3.15 8.29
N HIS A 30 2.06 -2.61 7.38
CA HIS A 30 2.71 -1.32 7.57
C HIS A 30 1.82 -0.18 7.08
N THR A 31 2.01 0.99 7.71
CA THR A 31 1.26 2.20 7.39
C THR A 31 2.14 3.18 6.65
N GLY A 32 1.66 3.66 5.51
CA GLY A 32 2.31 4.68 4.70
C GLY A 32 1.40 5.88 4.46
N GLU A 33 1.85 6.79 3.61
CA GLU A 33 1.11 7.99 3.18
C GLU A 33 0.91 7.95 1.66
N ILE A 34 -0.29 8.28 1.20
CA ILE A 34 -0.56 8.42 -0.23
C ILE A 34 0.11 9.68 -0.75
N VAL A 35 0.99 9.51 -1.73
CA VAL A 35 1.73 10.62 -2.36
C VAL A 35 1.27 10.92 -3.78
N LEU A 36 0.58 9.97 -4.44
CA LEU A 36 0.07 10.17 -5.80
C LEU A 36 -1.14 9.28 -6.07
N LEU A 37 -2.14 9.84 -6.76
CA LEU A 37 -3.32 9.11 -7.26
C LEU A 37 -3.05 8.65 -8.69
N ARG A 38 -3.12 7.34 -8.93
CA ARG A 38 -2.92 6.74 -10.26
C ARG A 38 -4.28 6.41 -10.88
N PRO A 39 -4.41 6.41 -12.22
CA PRO A 39 -5.69 6.12 -12.87
C PRO A 39 -6.17 4.69 -12.58
N GLU A 40 -7.43 4.41 -12.91
CA GLU A 40 -7.95 3.05 -12.83
C GLU A 40 -7.32 2.13 -13.88
N TRP A 41 -6.86 0.95 -13.46
CA TRP A 41 -6.28 -0.07 -14.32
C TRP A 41 -6.87 -1.45 -14.03
N VAL A 42 -6.70 -2.39 -14.97
CA VAL A 42 -7.05 -3.80 -14.71
C VAL A 42 -6.19 -4.31 -13.55
N ILE A 43 -6.80 -5.09 -12.65
CA ILE A 43 -6.05 -5.62 -11.51
C ILE A 43 -5.03 -6.68 -11.98
N PRO A 44 -3.90 -6.83 -11.26
CA PRO A 44 -2.87 -7.77 -11.66
C PRO A 44 -3.34 -9.22 -11.76
N GLU A 45 -4.31 -9.63 -10.93
CA GLU A 45 -4.87 -10.98 -10.95
C GLU A 45 -5.51 -11.32 -12.30
N ASP A 46 -6.24 -10.36 -12.89
CA ASP A 46 -6.93 -10.53 -14.18
C ASP A 46 -5.96 -10.29 -15.35
N GLU A 47 -5.07 -9.30 -15.23
CA GLU A 47 -4.05 -8.98 -16.23
C GLU A 47 -3.10 -10.16 -16.46
N ALA A 48 -2.67 -10.85 -15.40
CA ALA A 48 -1.80 -12.03 -15.48
C ALA A 48 -2.41 -13.20 -16.26
N TRP A 49 -3.74 -13.21 -16.42
CA TRP A 49 -4.47 -14.21 -17.20
C TRP A 49 -4.94 -13.68 -18.57
N GLY A 50 -4.44 -12.51 -19.00
CA GLY A 50 -4.79 -11.90 -20.29
C GLY A 50 -6.20 -11.32 -20.34
N ARG A 51 -6.85 -11.10 -19.19
CA ARG A 51 -8.21 -10.53 -19.11
C ARG A 51 -8.13 -9.00 -19.01
N TYR A 52 -7.72 -8.34 -20.08
CA TYR A 52 -7.50 -6.88 -20.09
C TYR A 52 -8.78 -6.04 -19.89
N GLU A 53 -9.95 -6.62 -20.19
CA GLU A 53 -11.27 -6.04 -19.86
C GLU A 53 -11.82 -6.52 -18.50
N GLY A 54 -10.96 -7.11 -17.67
CA GLY A 54 -11.30 -7.63 -16.35
C GLY A 54 -11.59 -6.55 -15.32
N ARG A 55 -11.59 -6.95 -14.04
CA ARG A 55 -11.85 -6.04 -12.92
C ARG A 55 -10.83 -4.91 -12.92
N ARG A 56 -11.32 -3.68 -12.76
CA ARG A 56 -10.49 -2.48 -12.68
C ARG A 56 -10.55 -1.87 -11.29
N GLU A 57 -9.43 -1.30 -10.87
CA GLU A 57 -9.33 -0.59 -9.60
C GLU A 57 -8.52 0.68 -9.74
N ARG A 58 -8.78 1.62 -8.83
CA ARG A 58 -7.90 2.77 -8.62
C ARG A 58 -6.59 2.31 -8.00
N PHE A 59 -5.50 2.95 -8.41
CA PHE A 59 -4.18 2.70 -7.85
C PHE A 59 -3.68 3.93 -7.11
N TYR A 60 -2.83 3.71 -6.11
CA TYR A 60 -2.26 4.76 -5.26
C TYR A 60 -0.78 4.48 -5.08
N LEU A 61 0.04 5.52 -5.19
CA LEU A 61 1.45 5.46 -4.79
C LEU A 61 1.53 5.79 -3.30
N VAL A 62 2.08 4.87 -2.53
CA VAL A 62 2.21 5.00 -1.07
C VAL A 62 3.68 5.09 -0.70
N ARG A 63 4.02 6.10 0.11
CA ARG A 63 5.35 6.32 0.67
C ARG A 63 5.44 5.73 2.07
N PHE A 64 6.51 4.99 2.31
CA PHE A 64 6.88 4.45 3.61
C PHE A 64 8.27 4.94 3.99
N LYS A 65 8.52 5.10 5.29
CA LYS A 65 9.88 5.26 5.80
C LYS A 65 10.54 3.91 5.89
N LEU A 66 11.80 3.80 5.51
CA LEU A 66 12.49 2.50 5.49
C LEU A 66 12.73 1.95 6.89
N ASN A 67 12.95 2.82 7.88
CA ASN A 67 13.05 2.44 9.29
C ASN A 67 11.71 2.01 9.92
N GLU A 68 10.58 2.26 9.27
CA GLU A 68 9.28 1.73 9.69
C GLU A 68 8.98 0.39 9.00
N LEU A 69 9.58 0.10 7.84
CA LEU A 69 9.41 -1.18 7.12
C LEU A 69 10.37 -2.27 7.61
N TRP A 70 11.57 -1.89 8.06
CA TRP A 70 12.61 -2.82 8.49
C TRP A 70 13.21 -2.35 9.82
N GLU A 71 13.09 -3.19 10.85
CA GLU A 71 13.55 -2.88 12.21
C GLU A 71 15.07 -2.59 12.26
N ASP A 72 15.87 -3.33 11.48
CA ASP A 72 17.33 -3.20 11.43
C ASP A 72 17.82 -2.30 10.27
N TYR A 73 17.02 -1.32 9.85
CA TYR A 73 17.41 -0.40 8.78
C TYR A 73 18.57 0.52 9.21
N GLY A 74 19.79 0.22 8.74
CA GLY A 74 21.01 0.97 9.05
C GLY A 74 21.27 2.22 8.20
N GLY A 75 20.32 2.63 7.37
CA GLY A 75 20.43 3.80 6.50
C GLY A 75 19.99 5.11 7.16
N SER A 76 19.72 6.12 6.35
CA SER A 76 19.33 7.44 6.85
C SER A 76 17.88 7.44 7.35
N PRO A 77 17.56 8.14 8.45
CA PRO A 77 16.18 8.18 8.97
C PRO A 77 15.18 8.90 8.06
N ILE A 78 15.67 9.56 7.00
CA ILE A 78 14.84 10.22 5.98
C ILE A 78 14.62 9.37 4.73
N ASP A 79 15.23 8.18 4.66
CA ASP A 79 15.10 7.33 3.48
C ASP A 79 13.69 6.74 3.39
N THR A 80 13.15 6.75 2.18
CA THR A 80 11.78 6.34 1.91
C THR A 80 11.69 5.41 0.72
N LEU A 81 10.67 4.56 0.72
CA LEU A 81 10.24 3.77 -0.42
C LEU A 81 8.86 4.24 -0.87
N GLU A 82 8.70 4.42 -2.17
CA GLU A 82 7.41 4.64 -2.80
C GLU A 82 7.07 3.45 -3.68
N THR A 83 5.89 2.89 -3.49
CA THR A 83 5.41 1.76 -4.31
C THR A 83 3.90 1.82 -4.47
N GLU A 84 3.40 1.23 -5.55
CA GLU A 84 2.02 1.33 -6.00
C GLU A 84 1.16 0.17 -5.47
N PHE A 85 -0.07 0.47 -5.07
CA PHE A 85 -1.07 -0.51 -4.63
C PHE A 85 -2.41 -0.26 -5.31
N SER A 86 -3.15 -1.33 -5.57
CA SER A 86 -4.55 -1.20 -5.92
C SER A 86 -5.39 -0.93 -4.68
N GLU A 87 -6.53 -0.24 -4.85
CA GLU A 87 -7.38 0.25 -3.75
C GLU A 87 -7.76 -0.82 -2.72
N ARG A 88 -7.99 -2.08 -3.15
CA ARG A 88 -8.41 -3.18 -2.25
C ARG A 88 -7.37 -3.55 -1.20
N TRP A 89 -6.09 -3.29 -1.47
CA TRP A 89 -4.98 -3.62 -0.57
C TRP A 89 -4.76 -2.55 0.49
N LEU A 90 -5.53 -1.46 0.46
CA LEU A 90 -5.40 -0.35 1.38
C LEU A 90 -6.61 -0.25 2.29
N GLU A 91 -6.34 -0.15 3.58
CA GLU A 91 -7.29 0.23 4.63
C GLU A 91 -6.91 1.63 5.15
N PRO A 92 -7.89 2.42 5.65
CA PRO A 92 -7.56 3.60 6.45
C PRO A 92 -6.59 3.24 7.56
N ALA A 93 -5.60 4.10 7.83
CA ALA A 93 -4.60 3.81 8.84
C ALA A 93 -5.27 3.48 10.20
N LYS A 94 -4.89 2.34 10.77
CA LYS A 94 -5.26 2.00 12.14
C LYS A 94 -4.41 2.90 13.04
N GLU A 95 -5.01 3.93 13.61
CA GLU A 95 -4.32 4.81 14.55
C GLU A 95 -3.80 3.95 15.72
N ASN A 96 -2.50 4.01 15.99
CA ASN A 96 -1.88 3.18 17.02
C ASN A 96 -2.45 3.56 18.39
N GLU A 97 -3.34 2.74 18.96
CA GLU A 97 -3.74 2.77 20.39
C GLU A 97 -2.57 2.54 21.37
N LYS A 98 -1.31 2.55 20.90
CA LYS A 98 -0.11 2.34 21.72
C LYS A 98 0.72 3.61 21.86
N LYS A 99 0.19 4.63 22.55
CA LYS A 99 1.00 5.71 23.16
C LYS A 99 0.47 6.20 24.52
N GLU A 100 -0.10 5.33 25.36
CA GLU A 100 -0.29 5.64 26.78
C GLU A 100 -0.04 4.43 27.69
N LYS A 101 1.23 4.08 27.87
CA LYS A 101 1.70 3.59 29.18
C LYS A 101 3.03 4.28 29.46
N LYS A 102 2.91 5.46 30.05
CA LYS A 102 3.99 6.18 30.73
C LYS A 102 4.19 5.57 32.11
#